data_AF-A0A7I7YNH0-F1
#
_entry.id   AF-A0A7I7YNH0-F1
#
_cell.length_a   1.000
_cell.length_b   1.000
_cell.length_c   1.000
_cell.angle_alpha   90.00
_cell.angle_beta   90.00
_cell.angle_gamma   90.00
#
_symmetry.space_group_name_H-M   'P 1'
#
loop_
_entity.id
_entity.type
_entity.pdbx_description
1 polymer ?
#
loop_
_entity_poly.entity_id
_entity_poly.type
_entity_poly.pdbx_seq_one_letter_code
_entity_poly.pdbx_strand_id
1 'polypeptide(L)'
;MKPFFVRTAGTSVEVWSGYHIQFDGEERHDWQKVLKAQLKELLSQFVIPVGAPLAGYYDTTDPRIADTENSLFTNWLTSMPAGINTLRFEHGTAAPPEPPISIDLLGGHLHYYRYEVSRRWTKWEPDETLACWNRVPRRLPDEQNARPIWFALRDGNAKKLITISAGRRLDPNTNFGIRLIVHANPRGPRNVVTYSEKLVDGSISAFHNDRYSDQLFTALAPKFPGVAEEELRHALDHPAGPLFDSRAIHTTPGGIQISPSDECCRLGEVTIRQDSTTQWPELSGELFTVRPIDRTE
;
A
#
# COMPACT_ATOMS: atom_id res chain seq x y z
N MET A 1 10.72 -17.59 -27.01
CA MET A 1 11.41 -17.07 -25.81
C MET A 1 10.50 -17.29 -24.61
N LYS A 2 11.00 -17.23 -23.36
CA LYS A 2 10.17 -17.44 -22.16
C LYS A 2 9.63 -16.09 -21.66
N PRO A 3 8.33 -15.96 -21.33
CA PRO A 3 7.75 -14.69 -20.88
C PRO A 3 8.10 -14.33 -19.43
N PHE A 4 8.64 -15.29 -18.67
CA PHE A 4 9.11 -15.06 -17.31
C PHE A 4 10.23 -16.05 -16.92
N PHE A 5 10.92 -15.74 -15.83
CA PHE A 5 11.86 -16.61 -15.15
C PHE A 5 11.72 -16.44 -13.63
N VAL A 6 11.78 -17.53 -12.88
CA VAL A 6 11.76 -17.53 -11.42
C VAL A 6 12.98 -18.28 -10.92
N ARG A 7 13.63 -17.77 -9.88
CA ARG A 7 14.66 -18.51 -9.15
C ARG A 7 14.58 -18.27 -7.66
N THR A 8 15.12 -19.22 -6.91
CA THR A 8 15.49 -19.01 -5.51
C THR A 8 16.96 -18.55 -5.45
N ALA A 9 17.23 -17.53 -4.64
CA ALA A 9 18.57 -17.01 -4.39
C ALA A 9 18.75 -16.86 -2.88
N GLY A 10 19.36 -17.86 -2.24
CA GLY A 10 19.49 -17.93 -0.78
C GLY A 10 18.12 -17.96 -0.11
N THR A 11 17.81 -16.92 0.67
CA THR A 11 16.54 -16.73 1.39
C THR A 11 15.54 -15.85 0.63
N SER A 12 15.73 -15.68 -0.67
CA SER A 12 14.88 -14.86 -1.52
C SER A 12 14.35 -15.64 -2.72
N VAL A 13 13.20 -15.21 -3.23
CA VAL A 13 12.62 -15.65 -4.50
C VAL A 13 12.61 -14.43 -5.40
N GLU A 14 13.17 -14.59 -6.59
CA GLU A 14 13.26 -13.53 -7.60
C GLU A 14 12.49 -13.95 -8.84
N VAL A 15 11.78 -12.99 -9.43
CA VAL A 15 10.94 -13.16 -10.61
C VAL A 15 11.31 -12.07 -11.61
N TRP A 16 11.57 -12.48 -12.86
CA TRP A 16 11.63 -11.58 -14.01
C TRP A 16 10.45 -11.89 -14.91
N SER A 17 9.75 -10.87 -15.39
CA SER A 17 8.64 -11.01 -16.32
C SER A 17 8.69 -9.95 -17.40
N GLY A 18 8.32 -10.31 -18.63
CA GLY A 18 8.21 -9.36 -19.74
C GLY A 18 6.86 -8.64 -19.83
N TYR A 19 6.01 -8.79 -18.81
CA TYR A 19 4.75 -8.08 -18.68
C TYR A 19 4.39 -7.89 -17.21
N HIS A 20 3.67 -6.83 -16.89
CA HIS A 20 3.19 -6.57 -15.53
C HIS A 20 2.20 -7.64 -15.07
N ILE A 21 2.40 -8.19 -13.88
CA ILE A 21 1.51 -9.21 -13.34
C ILE A 21 0.20 -8.57 -12.92
N GLN A 22 -0.90 -9.13 -13.43
CA GLN A 22 -2.23 -8.57 -13.27
C GLN A 22 -2.96 -9.22 -12.11
N PHE A 23 -3.95 -8.50 -11.57
CA PHE A 23 -4.84 -9.01 -10.54
C PHE A 23 -5.58 -10.28 -10.98
N ASP A 24 -5.97 -11.09 -9.99
CA ASP A 24 -6.71 -12.34 -10.22
C ASP A 24 -8.05 -12.05 -10.91
N GLY A 25 -8.29 -12.70 -12.05
CA GLY A 25 -9.49 -12.50 -12.87
C GLY A 25 -9.33 -11.48 -14.01
N GLU A 26 -8.22 -10.74 -14.04
CA GLU A 26 -7.89 -9.80 -15.13
C GLU A 26 -6.72 -10.27 -16.00
N GLU A 27 -6.24 -11.51 -15.80
CA GLU A 27 -5.07 -12.01 -16.50
C GLU A 27 -5.34 -12.17 -18.00
N ARG A 28 -4.55 -11.47 -18.82
CA ARG A 28 -4.60 -11.53 -20.29
C ARG A 28 -3.76 -12.66 -20.87
N HIS A 29 -2.90 -13.27 -20.05
CA HIS A 29 -1.97 -14.29 -20.49
C HIS A 29 -1.94 -15.49 -19.53
N ASP A 30 -2.19 -16.69 -20.06
CA ASP A 30 -2.26 -17.91 -19.24
C ASP A 30 -0.94 -18.26 -18.52
N TRP A 31 0.20 -17.79 -19.04
CA TRP A 31 1.48 -17.98 -18.36
C TRP A 31 1.53 -17.29 -17.00
N GLN A 32 0.71 -16.26 -16.74
CA GLN A 32 0.64 -15.62 -15.42
C GLN A 32 0.08 -16.58 -14.36
N LYS A 33 -0.90 -17.43 -14.73
CA LYS A 33 -1.43 -18.46 -13.81
C LYS A 33 -0.35 -19.47 -13.42
N VAL A 34 0.47 -19.87 -14.40
CA VAL A 34 1.61 -20.77 -14.16
C VAL A 34 2.65 -20.10 -13.25
N LEU A 35 2.99 -18.83 -13.52
CA LEU A 35 3.93 -18.07 -12.69
C LEU A 35 3.42 -17.88 -11.25
N LYS A 36 2.16 -17.49 -11.06
CA LYS A 36 1.50 -17.36 -9.75
C LYS A 36 1.55 -18.68 -8.97
N ALA A 37 1.23 -19.80 -9.63
CA ALA A 37 1.32 -21.12 -9.01
C ALA A 37 2.75 -21.49 -8.60
N GLN A 38 3.76 -21.22 -9.44
CA GLN A 38 5.17 -21.44 -9.10
C GLN A 38 5.62 -20.56 -7.93
N LEU A 39 5.27 -19.27 -7.94
CA LEU A 39 5.60 -18.37 -6.85
C LEU A 39 4.97 -18.85 -5.54
N LYS A 40 3.72 -19.29 -5.57
CA LYS A 40 3.02 -19.85 -4.41
C LYS A 40 3.76 -21.04 -3.81
N GLU A 41 4.18 -21.98 -4.65
CA GLU A 41 4.93 -23.15 -4.22
C GLU A 41 6.25 -22.74 -3.55
N LEU A 42 7.00 -21.81 -4.16
CA LEU A 42 8.27 -21.34 -3.60
C LEU A 42 8.10 -20.56 -2.30
N LEU A 43 7.12 -19.65 -2.23
CA LEU A 43 6.83 -18.88 -1.01
C LEU A 43 6.27 -19.77 0.11
N SER A 44 5.61 -20.89 -0.21
CA SER A 44 5.16 -21.85 0.82
C SER A 44 6.32 -22.50 1.58
N GLN A 45 7.53 -22.48 1.02
CA GLN A 45 8.75 -23.01 1.62
C GLN A 45 9.48 -21.98 2.50
N PHE A 46 9.05 -20.72 2.50
CA PHE A 46 9.67 -19.69 3.34
C PHE A 46 9.34 -19.92 4.82
N VAL A 47 10.40 -20.06 5.62
CA VAL A 47 10.27 -19.97 7.08
C VAL A 47 10.30 -18.50 7.45
N ILE A 48 9.13 -17.96 7.79
CA ILE A 48 8.96 -16.55 8.19
C ILE A 48 8.82 -16.53 9.72
N PRO A 49 9.87 -16.13 10.47
CA PRO A 49 9.79 -16.06 11.91
C PRO A 49 8.66 -15.14 12.37
N VAL A 50 8.07 -15.44 13.53
CA VAL A 50 7.02 -14.59 14.11
C VAL A 50 7.54 -13.16 14.27
N GLY A 51 6.80 -12.20 13.71
CA GLY A 51 7.16 -10.78 13.74
C GLY A 51 8.27 -10.37 12.77
N ALA A 52 8.79 -11.29 11.95
CA ALA A 52 9.61 -10.90 10.81
C ALA A 52 8.72 -10.47 9.64
N PRO A 53 9.05 -9.37 8.95
CA PRO A 53 8.33 -8.95 7.76
C PRO A 53 8.59 -9.89 6.58
N LEU A 54 7.55 -10.15 5.80
CA LEU A 54 7.74 -10.54 4.40
C LEU A 54 7.98 -9.25 3.60
N ALA A 55 9.17 -9.13 3.02
CA ALA A 55 9.57 -7.97 2.23
C ALA A 55 9.45 -8.28 0.74
N GLY A 56 8.76 -7.40 0.02
CA GLY A 56 8.71 -7.36 -1.43
C GLY A 56 9.51 -6.18 -1.97
N TYR A 57 10.24 -6.41 -3.05
CA TYR A 57 10.94 -5.38 -3.82
C TYR A 57 10.48 -5.49 -5.28
N TYR A 58 10.03 -4.39 -5.87
CA TYR A 58 9.58 -4.31 -7.24
C TYR A 58 10.36 -3.27 -8.02
N ASP A 59 10.82 -3.61 -9.22
CA ASP A 59 11.47 -2.65 -10.13
C ASP A 59 11.06 -2.93 -11.56
N THR A 60 11.01 -1.90 -12.39
CA THR A 60 10.58 -2.04 -13.78
C THR A 60 11.16 -0.98 -14.68
N THR A 61 11.31 -1.30 -15.96
CA THR A 61 11.62 -0.31 -17.00
C THR A 61 10.38 0.44 -17.51
N ASP A 62 9.16 0.08 -17.07
CA ASP A 62 7.93 0.78 -17.46
C ASP A 62 7.72 2.03 -16.58
N PRO A 63 7.79 3.25 -17.14
CA PRO A 63 7.63 4.48 -16.36
C PRO A 63 6.18 4.73 -15.92
N ARG A 64 5.22 3.95 -16.41
CA ARG A 64 3.78 4.14 -16.13
C ARG A 64 3.29 3.34 -14.93
N ILE A 65 3.99 2.29 -14.55
CA ILE A 65 3.63 1.50 -13.37
C ILE A 65 4.25 2.16 -12.15
N ALA A 66 3.41 2.45 -11.16
CA ALA A 66 3.86 3.21 -10.01
C ALA A 66 3.31 2.69 -8.68
N ASP A 67 2.18 1.98 -8.69
CA ASP A 67 1.66 1.36 -7.48
C ASP A 67 2.46 0.09 -7.13
N THR A 68 3.32 0.27 -6.14
CA THR A 68 4.30 -0.71 -5.70
C THR A 68 3.67 -1.79 -4.84
N GLU A 69 2.71 -1.42 -3.98
CA GLU A 69 2.06 -2.35 -3.06
C GLU A 69 1.18 -3.31 -3.86
N ASN A 70 0.36 -2.80 -4.78
CA ASN A 70 -0.49 -3.64 -5.62
C ASN A 70 0.34 -4.55 -6.54
N SER A 71 1.43 -4.03 -7.10
CA SER A 71 2.35 -4.82 -7.92
C SER A 71 3.00 -5.97 -7.14
N LEU A 72 3.18 -5.85 -5.83
CA LEU A 72 3.85 -6.86 -5.00
C LEU A 72 2.90 -7.82 -4.30
N PHE A 73 1.72 -7.37 -3.87
CA PHE A 73 0.87 -8.17 -2.99
C PHE A 73 -0.52 -8.40 -3.57
N THR A 74 -1.24 -7.35 -3.97
CA THR A 74 -2.61 -7.47 -4.48
C THR A 74 -2.68 -8.28 -5.76
N ASN A 75 -1.79 -8.01 -6.73
CA ASN A 75 -1.75 -8.77 -7.99
C ASN A 75 -1.30 -10.24 -7.80
N TRP A 76 -0.77 -10.56 -6.63
CA TRP A 76 -0.26 -11.86 -6.26
C TRP A 76 -1.02 -12.50 -5.11
N LEU A 77 -2.21 -11.99 -4.78
CA LEU A 77 -2.90 -12.28 -3.52
C LEU A 77 -3.02 -13.78 -3.23
N THR A 78 -3.38 -14.58 -4.25
CA THR A 78 -3.54 -16.04 -4.14
C THR A 78 -2.21 -16.82 -4.03
N SER A 79 -1.09 -16.17 -4.33
CA SER A 79 0.27 -16.71 -4.25
C SER A 79 0.97 -16.40 -2.92
N MET A 80 0.49 -15.39 -2.20
CA MET A 80 1.12 -14.95 -0.96
C MET A 80 0.90 -15.94 0.20
N PRO A 81 1.90 -16.12 1.08
CA PRO A 81 1.77 -17.00 2.24
C PRO A 81 0.72 -16.47 3.22
N ALA A 82 0.06 -17.39 3.92
CA ALA A 82 -0.89 -17.06 4.98
C ALA A 82 -0.18 -16.77 6.30
N GLY A 83 -0.88 -16.14 7.25
CA GLY A 83 -0.39 -15.94 8.61
C GLY A 83 0.66 -14.83 8.76
N ILE A 84 0.92 -14.07 7.70
CA ILE A 84 1.78 -12.89 7.76
C ILE A 84 1.08 -11.79 8.54
N ASN A 85 1.82 -11.19 9.48
CA ASN A 85 1.36 -10.05 10.26
C ASN A 85 2.08 -8.75 9.90
N THR A 86 3.19 -8.83 9.17
CA THR A 86 4.02 -7.69 8.80
C THR A 86 4.46 -7.80 7.35
N LEU A 87 4.19 -6.78 6.55
CA LEU A 87 4.66 -6.65 5.18
C LEU A 87 5.55 -5.44 5.04
N ARG A 88 6.50 -5.53 4.12
CA ARG A 88 7.25 -4.38 3.61
C ARG A 88 7.24 -4.40 2.10
N PHE A 89 7.11 -3.24 1.50
CA PHE A 89 7.27 -3.05 0.06
C PHE A 89 8.33 -1.97 -0.20
N GLU A 90 9.03 -2.12 -1.33
CA GLU A 90 10.01 -1.18 -1.83
C GLU A 90 9.97 -1.16 -3.36
N HIS A 91 9.97 0.04 -3.95
CA HIS A 91 10.12 0.26 -5.38
C HIS A 91 11.58 0.55 -5.71
N GLY A 92 12.08 0.01 -6.81
CA GLY A 92 13.42 0.31 -7.30
C GLY A 92 13.57 1.67 -7.96
N THR A 93 14.68 1.84 -8.67
CA THR A 93 15.07 3.09 -9.34
C THR A 93 14.86 3.05 -10.84
N ALA A 94 13.94 2.20 -11.31
CA ALA A 94 13.71 1.89 -12.73
C ALA A 94 14.92 1.22 -13.42
N ALA A 95 15.68 0.42 -12.68
CA ALA A 95 16.87 -0.28 -13.15
C ALA A 95 16.86 -1.74 -12.68
N PRO A 96 15.88 -2.55 -13.14
CA PRO A 96 15.75 -3.94 -12.72
C PRO A 96 17.03 -4.74 -13.06
N PRO A 97 17.46 -5.69 -12.22
CA PRO A 97 18.60 -6.55 -12.51
C PRO A 97 18.43 -7.31 -13.83
N GLU A 98 19.53 -7.54 -14.56
CA GLU A 98 19.50 -8.32 -15.79
C GLU A 98 18.94 -9.73 -15.53
N PRO A 99 18.03 -10.23 -16.39
CA PRO A 99 17.48 -11.55 -16.22
C PRO A 99 18.53 -12.63 -16.53
N PRO A 100 18.58 -13.74 -15.78
CA PRO A 100 19.54 -14.83 -16.02
C PRO A 100 19.38 -15.53 -17.37
N ILE A 101 18.22 -15.35 -18.01
CA ILE A 101 17.91 -15.82 -19.35
C ILE A 101 17.21 -14.69 -20.12
N SER A 102 17.22 -14.76 -21.45
CA SER A 102 16.43 -13.82 -22.27
C SER A 102 14.92 -13.97 -21.98
N ILE A 103 14.29 -12.85 -21.64
CA ILE A 103 12.85 -12.73 -21.37
C ILE A 103 12.17 -12.09 -22.57
N ASP A 104 11.03 -12.66 -22.98
CA ASP A 104 10.17 -12.09 -24.00
C ASP A 104 9.40 -10.88 -23.45
N LEU A 105 9.75 -9.67 -23.90
CA LEU A 105 9.16 -8.41 -23.41
C LEU A 105 7.82 -8.14 -24.10
N LEU A 106 6.80 -8.92 -23.74
CA LEU A 106 5.45 -8.81 -24.31
C LEU A 106 4.83 -7.41 -24.21
N GLY A 107 5.19 -6.65 -23.15
CA GLY A 107 4.78 -5.26 -22.96
C GLY A 107 5.83 -4.22 -23.35
N GLY A 108 6.96 -4.64 -23.92
CA GLY A 108 8.12 -3.78 -24.18
C GLY A 108 8.95 -3.42 -22.95
N HIS A 109 8.60 -3.96 -21.77
CA HIS A 109 9.22 -3.63 -20.50
C HIS A 109 9.56 -4.88 -19.68
N LEU A 110 10.65 -4.78 -18.91
CA LEU A 110 11.03 -5.78 -17.93
C LEU A 110 10.46 -5.42 -16.56
N HIS A 111 9.94 -6.43 -15.87
CA HIS A 111 9.45 -6.34 -14.51
C HIS A 111 10.23 -7.31 -13.64
N TYR A 112 10.70 -6.84 -12.49
CA TYR A 112 11.45 -7.61 -11.51
C TYR A 112 10.76 -7.55 -10.16
N TYR A 113 10.58 -8.72 -9.55
CA TYR A 113 10.02 -8.89 -8.22
C TYR A 113 10.99 -9.70 -7.38
N ARG A 114 11.22 -9.29 -6.13
CA ARG A 114 11.96 -10.08 -5.15
C ARG A 114 11.18 -10.16 -3.85
N TYR A 115 11.03 -11.36 -3.33
CA TYR A 115 10.45 -11.62 -2.02
C TYR A 115 11.49 -12.24 -1.10
N GLU A 116 11.61 -11.72 0.13
CA GLU A 116 12.56 -12.19 1.13
C GLU A 116 12.06 -11.92 2.55
N VAL A 117 12.63 -12.61 3.53
CA VAL A 117 12.43 -12.28 4.95
C VAL A 117 13.52 -11.28 5.36
N SER A 118 13.28 -9.99 5.11
CA SER A 118 14.28 -8.94 5.34
C SER A 118 13.78 -7.81 6.22
N ARG A 119 14.65 -7.39 7.15
CA ARG A 119 14.42 -6.26 8.05
C ARG A 119 14.96 -4.92 7.51
N ARG A 120 15.38 -4.83 6.25
CA ARG A 120 15.96 -3.59 5.71
C ARG A 120 15.42 -3.28 4.32
N TRP A 121 15.12 -2.01 4.09
CA TRP A 121 15.04 -1.44 2.75
C TRP A 121 16.44 -1.30 2.16
N THR A 122 16.55 -1.31 0.84
CA THR A 122 17.82 -1.49 0.15
C THR A 122 18.19 -0.36 -0.79
N LYS A 123 17.22 0.43 -1.21
CA LYS A 123 17.32 1.56 -2.14
C LYS A 123 16.93 2.88 -1.50
N TRP A 124 15.98 2.86 -0.58
CA TRP A 124 15.43 4.05 0.03
C TRP A 124 15.49 3.98 1.55
N GLU A 125 15.66 5.13 2.19
CA GLU A 125 15.50 5.28 3.62
C GLU A 125 14.59 6.48 3.96
N PRO A 126 13.86 6.42 5.09
CA PRO A 126 13.11 7.56 5.59
C PRO A 126 14.01 8.76 5.83
N ASP A 127 13.48 9.95 5.53
CA ASP A 127 14.16 11.22 5.70
C ASP A 127 13.43 12.12 6.70
N GLU A 128 12.34 12.78 6.31
CA GLU A 128 11.55 13.67 7.19
C GLU A 128 10.12 13.15 7.40
N THR A 129 9.68 13.06 8.65
CA THR A 129 8.28 12.76 8.99
C THR A 129 7.37 13.92 8.60
N LEU A 130 6.34 13.62 7.79
CA LEU A 130 5.35 14.56 7.28
C LEU A 130 4.10 14.59 8.16
N ALA A 131 3.65 13.42 8.58
CA ALA A 131 2.52 13.26 9.48
C ALA A 131 2.68 12.00 10.33
N CYS A 132 2.13 12.02 11.54
CA CYS A 132 2.06 10.85 12.39
C CYS A 132 0.77 10.82 13.22
N TRP A 133 0.32 9.62 13.54
CA TRP A 133 -0.86 9.38 14.35
C TRP A 133 -0.66 8.11 15.18
N ASN A 134 -1.30 8.08 16.35
CA ASN A 134 -1.17 6.99 17.29
C ASN A 134 -2.54 6.59 17.82
N ARG A 135 -2.89 5.32 17.63
CA ARG A 135 -4.14 4.68 18.08
C ARG A 135 -5.41 5.49 17.77
N VAL A 136 -5.54 5.94 16.52
CA VAL A 136 -6.78 6.55 16.01
C VAL A 136 -7.86 5.45 15.86
N PRO A 137 -9.02 5.55 16.52
CA PRO A 137 -10.03 4.51 16.45
C PRO A 137 -10.69 4.40 15.07
N ARG A 138 -10.70 3.21 14.48
CA ARG A 138 -11.45 2.90 13.26
C ARG A 138 -12.81 2.30 13.63
N ARG A 139 -13.79 3.19 13.86
CA ARG A 139 -15.16 2.84 14.30
C ARG A 139 -15.99 2.10 13.25
N LEU A 140 -15.64 2.28 11.99
CA LEU A 140 -16.35 1.66 10.88
C LEU A 140 -15.91 0.21 10.65
N PRO A 141 -16.85 -0.67 10.26
CA PRO A 141 -16.52 -2.05 9.95
C PRO A 141 -15.58 -2.13 8.74
N ASP A 142 -14.90 -3.26 8.62
CA ASP A 142 -14.13 -3.55 7.42
C ASP A 142 -15.08 -3.92 6.26
N GLU A 143 -15.22 -3.02 5.28
CA GLU A 143 -15.99 -3.24 4.06
C GLU A 143 -15.11 -3.63 2.86
N GLN A 144 -13.88 -4.13 3.10
CA GLN A 144 -12.93 -4.50 2.04
C GLN A 144 -12.61 -3.34 1.07
N ASN A 145 -12.53 -2.13 1.59
CA ASN A 145 -12.14 -0.94 0.82
C ASN A 145 -11.51 0.13 1.73
N ALA A 146 -10.97 1.18 1.13
CA ALA A 146 -10.22 2.24 1.79
C ALA A 146 -11.07 3.20 2.66
N ARG A 147 -12.40 3.25 2.49
CA ARG A 147 -13.29 4.23 3.13
C ARG A 147 -13.22 4.25 4.67
N PRO A 148 -13.24 3.10 5.38
CA PRO A 148 -13.17 3.09 6.84
C PRO A 148 -11.88 3.69 7.40
N ILE A 149 -10.76 3.50 6.69
CA ILE A 149 -9.44 4.02 7.06
C ILE A 149 -9.40 5.52 6.81
N TRP A 150 -9.81 5.94 5.60
CA TRP A 150 -9.90 7.35 5.23
C TRP A 150 -10.73 8.14 6.25
N PHE A 151 -11.92 7.64 6.59
CA PHE A 151 -12.81 8.32 7.54
C PHE A 151 -12.19 8.40 8.94
N ALA A 152 -11.58 7.31 9.43
CA ALA A 152 -10.96 7.29 10.74
C ALA A 152 -9.87 8.36 10.88
N LEU A 153 -9.03 8.54 9.85
CA LEU A 153 -7.97 9.54 9.86
C LEU A 153 -8.49 10.97 9.68
N ARG A 154 -9.50 11.20 8.83
CA ARG A 154 -10.13 12.52 8.70
C ARG A 154 -10.83 12.95 9.99
N ASP A 155 -11.62 12.06 10.60
CA ASP A 155 -12.25 12.27 11.90
C ASP A 155 -11.20 12.45 13.02
N GLY A 156 -10.14 11.65 12.99
CA GLY A 156 -9.00 11.78 13.91
C GLY A 156 -8.32 13.15 13.79
N ASN A 157 -8.09 13.64 12.58
CA ASN A 157 -7.54 14.97 12.33
C ASN A 157 -8.47 16.08 12.86
N ALA A 158 -9.76 15.99 12.58
CA ALA A 158 -10.75 16.93 13.09
C ALA A 158 -10.75 16.99 14.62
N LYS A 159 -10.47 15.86 15.27
CA LYS A 159 -10.28 15.71 16.73
C LYS A 159 -8.85 16.00 17.23
N LYS A 160 -7.95 16.48 16.37
CA LYS A 160 -6.55 16.83 16.68
C LYS A 160 -5.72 15.63 17.18
N LEU A 161 -6.01 14.43 16.68
CA LEU A 161 -5.26 13.19 16.96
C LEU A 161 -4.14 12.91 15.96
N ILE A 162 -4.02 13.75 14.91
CA ILE A 162 -2.98 13.65 13.89
C ILE A 162 -2.05 14.85 14.03
N THR A 163 -0.75 14.57 14.07
CA THR A 163 0.29 15.60 14.00
C THR A 163 0.76 15.71 12.56
N ILE A 164 0.81 16.93 12.03
CA ILE A 164 1.27 17.22 10.67
C ILE A 164 2.36 18.27 10.76
N SER A 165 3.48 18.04 10.07
CA SER A 165 4.59 18.98 10.01
C SER A 165 4.12 20.29 9.35
N ALA A 166 4.21 21.40 10.08
CA ALA A 166 3.61 22.67 9.68
C ALA A 166 4.17 23.19 8.36
N GLY A 167 3.29 23.67 7.47
CA GLY A 167 3.67 24.35 6.21
C GLY A 167 4.18 23.44 5.10
N ARG A 168 4.24 22.12 5.30
CA ARG A 168 4.67 21.16 4.27
C ARG A 168 3.50 20.79 3.35
N ARG A 169 3.62 21.18 2.08
CA ARG A 169 2.97 20.51 0.95
C ARG A 169 4.05 19.77 0.17
N LEU A 170 3.74 18.59 -0.32
CA LEU A 170 4.66 17.86 -1.18
C LEU A 170 4.54 18.37 -2.61
N ASP A 171 5.68 18.53 -3.27
CA ASP A 171 5.67 18.68 -4.72
C ASP A 171 5.12 17.38 -5.35
N PRO A 172 4.38 17.44 -6.47
CA PRO A 172 3.71 16.27 -7.06
C PRO A 172 4.59 15.05 -7.35
N ASN A 173 5.90 15.26 -7.51
CA ASN A 173 6.86 14.20 -7.80
C ASN A 173 7.72 13.81 -6.59
N THR A 174 7.37 14.29 -5.39
CA THR A 174 8.14 13.97 -4.18
C THR A 174 7.90 12.53 -3.79
N ASN A 175 8.97 11.73 -3.81
CA ASN A 175 8.91 10.37 -3.31
C ASN A 175 8.70 10.38 -1.79
N PHE A 176 7.79 9.52 -1.33
CA PHE A 176 7.50 9.35 0.09
C PHE A 176 7.42 7.86 0.45
N GLY A 177 7.29 7.58 1.73
CA GLY A 177 7.00 6.27 2.25
C GLY A 177 5.98 6.32 3.39
N ILE A 178 5.51 5.14 3.77
CA ILE A 178 4.46 4.98 4.78
C ILE A 178 4.78 3.85 5.76
N ARG A 179 4.51 4.05 7.05
CA ARG A 179 4.49 2.96 8.04
C ARG A 179 3.15 2.92 8.72
N LEU A 180 2.54 1.74 8.77
CA LEU A 180 1.21 1.52 9.33
C LEU A 180 1.23 0.41 10.36
N ILE A 181 0.52 0.63 11.46
CA ILE A 181 0.24 -0.38 12.48
C ILE A 181 -1.26 -0.40 12.72
N VAL A 182 -1.88 -1.56 12.54
CA VAL A 182 -3.23 -1.83 13.00
C VAL A 182 -3.15 -2.52 14.35
N HIS A 183 -3.69 -1.86 15.36
CA HIS A 183 -3.99 -2.47 16.63
C HIS A 183 -5.34 -3.16 16.50
N ALA A 184 -5.31 -4.43 16.14
CA ALA A 184 -6.50 -5.26 15.97
C ALA A 184 -7.04 -5.69 17.35
N ASN A 185 -8.37 -5.76 17.41
CA ASN A 185 -9.08 -6.40 18.53
C ASN A 185 -9.30 -7.90 18.19
N PRO A 186 -9.89 -8.73 19.08
CA PRO A 186 -10.09 -10.15 18.80
C PRO A 186 -10.91 -10.47 17.53
N ARG A 187 -11.69 -9.51 17.02
CA ARG A 187 -12.49 -9.63 15.79
C ARG A 187 -11.68 -9.35 14.52
N GLY A 188 -10.42 -8.93 14.63
CA GLY A 188 -9.50 -8.73 13.52
C GLY A 188 -9.18 -7.25 13.22
N PRO A 189 -8.48 -6.97 12.11
CA PRO A 189 -8.00 -7.91 11.08
C PRO A 189 -6.88 -8.84 11.57
N ARG A 190 -6.55 -9.89 10.80
CA ARG A 190 -5.53 -10.92 11.15
C ARG A 190 -4.49 -11.21 10.07
N ASN A 191 -4.81 -10.95 8.80
CA ASN A 191 -3.90 -11.17 7.67
C ASN A 191 -3.60 -9.81 7.04
N VAL A 192 -2.32 -9.44 7.03
CA VAL A 192 -1.90 -8.15 6.49
C VAL A 192 -1.91 -8.12 4.97
N VAL A 193 -1.69 -9.25 4.29
CA VAL A 193 -1.65 -9.34 2.81
C VAL A 193 -3.00 -8.97 2.21
N THR A 194 -4.09 -9.45 2.80
CA THR A 194 -5.45 -9.15 2.33
C THR A 194 -5.94 -7.76 2.75
N TYR A 195 -5.15 -7.03 3.53
CA TYR A 195 -5.57 -5.82 4.23
C TYR A 195 -4.68 -4.62 3.93
N SER A 196 -3.51 -4.82 3.30
CA SER A 196 -2.50 -3.80 3.04
C SER A 196 -2.96 -2.75 2.02
N GLU A 197 -3.48 -3.14 0.86
CA GLU A 197 -3.98 -2.24 -0.19
C GLU A 197 -4.91 -1.16 0.41
N LYS A 198 -6.06 -1.56 0.94
CA LYS A 198 -7.03 -0.61 1.52
C LYS A 198 -6.49 0.20 2.72
N LEU A 199 -5.49 -0.31 3.44
CA LEU A 199 -4.81 0.43 4.50
C LEU A 199 -3.95 1.54 3.91
N VAL A 200 -3.12 1.21 2.93
CA VAL A 200 -2.22 2.15 2.25
C VAL A 200 -3.06 3.19 1.53
N ASP A 201 -4.01 2.77 0.69
CA ASP A 201 -4.87 3.67 -0.08
C ASP A 201 -5.66 4.60 0.82
N GLY A 202 -6.33 4.04 1.83
CA GLY A 202 -7.16 4.82 2.75
C GLY A 202 -6.33 5.77 3.60
N SER A 203 -5.09 5.39 3.95
CA SER A 203 -4.19 6.25 4.70
C SER A 203 -3.68 7.40 3.85
N ILE A 204 -3.16 7.14 2.65
CA ILE A 204 -2.67 8.17 1.74
C ILE A 204 -3.81 9.12 1.37
N SER A 205 -4.97 8.58 0.98
CA SER A 205 -6.17 9.36 0.60
C SER A 205 -6.64 10.32 1.69
N ALA A 206 -6.40 10.02 2.97
CA ALA A 206 -6.80 10.92 4.06
C ALA A 206 -6.00 12.23 4.11
N PHE A 207 -4.85 12.28 3.44
CA PHE A 207 -3.97 13.46 3.37
C PHE A 207 -4.05 14.21 2.03
N HIS A 208 -4.98 13.83 1.16
CA HIS A 208 -5.30 14.57 -0.07
C HIS A 208 -6.21 15.78 0.21
N ASN A 209 -6.26 16.71 -0.74
CA ASN A 209 -7.07 17.92 -0.66
C ASN A 209 -8.54 17.70 -1.08
N ASP A 210 -9.17 16.65 -0.56
CA ASP A 210 -10.60 16.38 -0.72
C ASP A 210 -11.41 17.28 0.20
N ARG A 211 -11.62 18.53 -0.21
CA ARG A 211 -12.43 19.49 0.55
C ARG A 211 -13.92 19.22 0.39
N TYR A 212 -14.67 19.53 1.44
CA TYR A 212 -16.13 19.54 1.39
C TYR A 212 -16.67 20.28 0.16
N SER A 213 -17.63 19.64 -0.49
CA SER A 213 -18.57 20.23 -1.44
C SER A 213 -19.87 19.44 -1.36
N ASP A 214 -21.00 20.07 -1.66
CA ASP A 214 -22.31 19.38 -1.63
C ASP A 214 -22.30 18.14 -2.54
N GLN A 215 -21.69 18.25 -3.72
CA GLN A 215 -21.54 17.15 -4.66
C GLN A 215 -20.76 15.97 -4.05
N LEU A 216 -19.62 16.25 -3.42
CA LEU A 216 -18.80 15.21 -2.79
C LEU A 216 -19.54 14.57 -1.61
N PHE A 217 -20.20 15.38 -0.78
CA PHE A 217 -20.98 14.90 0.35
C PHE A 217 -22.13 13.99 -0.11
N THR A 218 -22.92 14.41 -1.11
CA THR A 218 -24.00 13.61 -1.69
C THR A 218 -23.51 12.28 -2.24
N ALA A 219 -22.32 12.25 -2.85
CA ALA A 219 -21.72 11.01 -3.35
C ALA A 219 -21.21 10.09 -2.24
N LEU A 220 -20.68 10.65 -1.15
CA LEU A 220 -20.09 9.89 -0.04
C LEU A 220 -21.10 9.41 0.99
N ALA A 221 -22.10 10.21 1.35
CA ALA A 221 -23.01 9.89 2.45
C ALA A 221 -23.66 8.49 2.34
N PRO A 222 -24.14 8.03 1.16
CA PRO A 222 -24.69 6.67 1.02
C PRO A 222 -23.66 5.55 1.24
N LYS A 223 -22.37 5.87 1.21
CA LYS A 223 -21.24 4.96 1.38
C LYS A 223 -20.77 4.86 2.84
N PHE A 224 -21.45 5.53 3.78
CA PHE A 224 -21.13 5.49 5.20
C PHE A 224 -22.40 5.22 6.05
N PRO A 225 -23.09 4.09 5.85
CA PRO A 225 -24.28 3.75 6.62
C PRO A 225 -23.89 3.57 8.10
N GLY A 226 -24.32 4.49 8.96
CA GLY A 226 -23.99 4.49 10.39
C GLY A 226 -23.04 5.61 10.84
N VAL A 227 -22.59 6.47 9.94
CA VAL A 227 -21.96 7.76 10.28
C VAL A 227 -23.03 8.83 10.26
N ALA A 228 -23.09 9.67 11.30
CA ALA A 228 -24.00 10.81 11.28
C ALA A 228 -23.58 11.83 10.20
N GLU A 229 -24.54 12.50 9.58
CA GLU A 229 -24.26 13.48 8.53
C GLU A 229 -23.29 14.56 9.02
N GLU A 230 -23.46 15.03 10.26
CA GLU A 230 -22.59 16.02 10.90
C GLU A 230 -21.15 15.50 11.06
N GLU A 231 -20.97 14.21 11.39
CA GLU A 231 -19.64 13.61 11.52
C GLU A 231 -18.93 13.52 10.17
N LEU A 232 -19.65 13.12 9.12
CA LEU A 232 -19.08 13.03 7.77
C LEU A 232 -18.74 14.42 7.21
N ARG A 233 -19.61 15.41 7.44
CA ARG A 233 -19.32 16.82 7.10
C ARG A 233 -18.07 17.30 7.84
N HIS A 234 -18.00 17.04 9.15
CA HIS A 234 -16.86 17.44 9.96
C HIS A 234 -15.55 16.83 9.46
N ALA A 235 -15.56 15.55 9.07
CA ALA A 235 -14.39 14.87 8.48
C ALA A 235 -13.98 15.48 7.13
N LEU A 236 -14.93 15.90 6.28
CA LEU A 236 -14.67 16.54 4.99
C LEU A 236 -14.18 17.99 5.10
N ASP A 237 -14.64 18.71 6.13
CA ASP A 237 -14.25 20.09 6.40
C ASP A 237 -12.84 20.21 7.00
N HIS A 238 -12.31 19.12 7.56
CA HIS A 238 -11.02 19.08 8.23
C HIS A 238 -10.07 18.10 7.52
N PRO A 239 -9.62 18.40 6.30
CA PRO A 239 -8.65 17.56 5.65
C PRO A 239 -7.39 17.47 6.52
N ALA A 240 -6.80 16.28 6.67
CA ALA A 240 -5.49 16.13 7.31
C ALA A 240 -4.48 16.88 6.44
N GLY A 241 -4.17 18.12 6.87
CA GLY A 241 -3.44 19.20 6.18
C GLY A 241 -2.86 18.77 4.85
N PRO A 242 -3.44 19.17 3.71
CA PRO A 242 -3.24 18.41 2.49
C PRO A 242 -1.74 18.37 2.17
N LEU A 243 -1.15 17.20 2.42
CA LEU A 243 0.22 16.90 2.03
C LEU A 243 0.26 16.81 0.50
N PHE A 244 -0.84 16.30 -0.08
CA PHE A 244 -1.05 16.22 -1.51
C PHE A 244 -2.11 17.25 -1.94
N ASP A 245 -1.75 18.11 -2.89
CA ASP A 245 -2.65 19.12 -3.43
C ASP A 245 -3.77 18.54 -4.32
N SER A 246 -3.56 17.32 -4.83
CA SER A 246 -4.54 16.57 -5.62
C SER A 246 -5.70 16.05 -4.78
N ARG A 247 -6.82 15.77 -5.44
CA ARG A 247 -7.94 15.02 -4.85
C ARG A 247 -7.66 13.53 -4.96
N ALA A 248 -8.00 12.76 -3.93
CA ALA A 248 -8.03 11.31 -4.02
C ALA A 248 -9.43 10.79 -4.37
N ILE A 249 -10.49 11.55 -4.04
CA ILE A 249 -11.87 11.08 -4.26
C ILE A 249 -12.44 11.70 -5.53
N HIS A 250 -12.76 10.84 -6.48
CA HIS A 250 -13.41 11.20 -7.74
C HIS A 250 -14.85 10.69 -7.76
N THR A 251 -15.80 11.58 -8.04
CA THR A 251 -17.19 11.19 -8.29
C THR A 251 -17.33 10.66 -9.72
N THR A 252 -17.86 9.45 -9.87
CA THR A 252 -18.12 8.81 -11.16
C THR A 252 -19.63 8.54 -11.33
N PRO A 253 -20.13 8.26 -12.55
CA PRO A 253 -21.53 7.89 -12.74
C PRO A 253 -21.99 6.68 -11.91
N GLY A 254 -21.05 5.79 -11.54
CA GLY A 254 -21.30 4.59 -10.72
C GLY A 254 -21.06 4.77 -9.21
N GLY A 255 -20.63 5.96 -8.76
CA GLY A 255 -20.39 6.23 -7.35
C GLY A 255 -19.13 7.06 -7.11
N ILE A 256 -18.21 6.53 -6.30
CA ILE A 256 -16.94 7.16 -5.98
C ILE A 256 -15.80 6.22 -6.35
N GLN A 257 -14.69 6.80 -6.79
CA GLN A 257 -13.40 6.13 -6.92
C GLN A 257 -12.42 6.83 -5.98
N ILE A 258 -11.66 6.03 -5.23
CA ILE A 258 -10.54 6.49 -4.41
C ILE A 258 -9.27 6.18 -5.22
N SER A 259 -8.46 7.21 -5.49
CA SER A 259 -7.24 7.14 -6.29
C SER A 259 -6.18 8.03 -5.60
N PRO A 260 -5.50 7.52 -4.56
CA PRO A 260 -4.46 8.27 -3.88
C PRO A 260 -3.22 8.47 -4.76
N SER A 261 -2.30 9.35 -4.35
CA SER A 261 -1.00 9.52 -4.99
C SER A 261 0.00 8.42 -4.58
N ASP A 262 -0.44 7.17 -4.59
CA ASP A 262 0.37 5.99 -4.24
C ASP A 262 1.50 5.73 -5.25
N GLU A 263 1.44 6.33 -6.45
CA GLU A 263 2.51 6.29 -7.45
C GLU A 263 3.86 6.84 -6.95
N CYS A 264 3.82 7.73 -5.96
CA CYS A 264 5.00 8.32 -5.34
C CYS A 264 5.43 7.61 -4.05
N CYS A 265 4.68 6.58 -3.62
CA CYS A 265 4.99 5.80 -2.42
C CYS A 265 6.05 4.73 -2.72
N ARG A 266 7.33 5.09 -2.53
CA ARG A 266 8.46 4.22 -2.89
C ARG A 266 8.73 3.10 -1.90
N LEU A 267 8.30 3.25 -0.66
CA LEU A 267 8.47 2.18 0.33
C LEU A 267 7.34 2.22 1.35
N GLY A 268 7.08 1.06 1.96
CA GLY A 268 6.23 1.05 3.13
C GLY A 268 6.35 -0.19 3.99
N GLU A 269 5.75 -0.09 5.17
CA GLU A 269 5.58 -1.19 6.11
C GLU A 269 4.17 -1.20 6.66
N VAL A 270 3.56 -2.38 6.70
CA VAL A 270 2.23 -2.58 7.30
C VAL A 270 2.32 -3.69 8.32
N THR A 271 1.88 -3.42 9.55
CA THR A 271 1.88 -4.39 10.65
C THR A 271 0.48 -4.54 11.24
N ILE A 272 0.05 -5.76 11.55
CA ILE A 272 -1.12 -6.04 12.38
C ILE A 272 -0.66 -6.59 13.73
N ARG A 273 -1.09 -5.95 14.82
CA ARG A 273 -0.85 -6.36 16.20
C ARG A 273 -2.17 -6.71 16.87
N GLN A 274 -2.21 -7.78 17.66
CA GLN A 274 -3.40 -8.17 18.43
C GLN A 274 -3.32 -7.57 19.83
N ASP A 275 -3.41 -6.24 19.92
CA ASP A 275 -3.15 -5.47 21.14
C ASP A 275 -4.10 -4.28 21.34
N SER A 276 -5.21 -4.21 20.60
CA SER A 276 -6.29 -3.26 20.94
C SER A 276 -7.07 -3.78 22.14
N THR A 277 -7.19 -2.94 23.16
CA THR A 277 -8.04 -3.16 24.33
C THR A 277 -9.42 -2.54 24.18
N THR A 278 -9.67 -1.84 23.07
CA THR A 278 -10.93 -1.16 22.81
C THR A 278 -11.88 -2.04 21.98
N GLN A 279 -13.15 -1.64 21.92
CA GLN A 279 -14.12 -2.31 21.05
C GLN A 279 -13.82 -2.13 19.55
N TRP A 280 -12.94 -1.19 19.18
CA TRP A 280 -12.60 -0.89 17.79
C TRP A 280 -11.13 -1.24 17.49
N PRO A 281 -10.80 -1.66 16.26
CA PRO A 281 -9.43 -1.60 15.80
C PRO A 281 -8.93 -0.15 15.81
N GLU A 282 -7.65 0.05 16.11
CA GLU A 282 -7.02 1.38 16.13
C GLU A 282 -5.89 1.43 15.10
N LEU A 283 -5.63 2.62 14.58
CA LEU A 283 -4.62 2.87 13.56
C LEU A 283 -3.52 3.72 14.15
N SER A 284 -2.28 3.31 13.95
CA SER A 284 -1.09 4.12 14.16
C SER A 284 -0.29 4.16 12.87
N GLY A 285 0.49 5.20 12.66
CA GLY A 285 1.32 5.29 11.48
C GLY A 285 1.97 6.63 11.27
N GLU A 286 2.72 6.69 10.19
CA GLU A 286 3.41 7.89 9.72
C GLU A 286 3.55 7.90 8.20
N LEU A 287 3.59 9.11 7.66
CA LEU A 287 4.05 9.43 6.32
C LEU A 287 5.38 10.18 6.43
N PHE A 288 6.32 9.91 5.54
CA PHE A 288 7.64 10.55 5.53
C PHE A 288 8.19 10.68 4.11
N THR A 289 9.03 11.69 3.87
CA THR A 289 9.84 11.74 2.65
C THR A 289 10.88 10.61 2.66
N VAL A 290 11.34 10.22 1.47
CA VAL A 290 12.43 9.26 1.35
C VAL A 290 13.60 9.85 0.58
N ARG A 291 14.79 9.36 0.89
CA ARG A 291 16.01 9.64 0.13
C ARG A 291 16.68 8.34 -0.32
N PRO A 292 17.43 8.34 -1.43
CA PRO A 292 18.22 7.20 -1.82
C PRO A 292 19.22 6.83 -0.72
N ILE A 293 19.46 5.53 -0.53
CA ILE A 293 20.58 5.06 0.30
C ILE A 293 21.85 5.21 -0.53
N ASP A 294 22.66 6.21 -0.19
CA ASP A 294 24.00 6.36 -0.75
C ASP A 294 24.86 5.18 -0.30
N ARG A 295 25.05 4.20 -1.18
CA ARG A 295 26.10 3.21 -1.00
C ARG A 295 27.40 3.84 -1.47
N THR A 296 28.08 4.57 -0.59
CA THR A 296 29.54 4.67 -0.68
C THR A 296 30.08 3.27 -0.45
N GLU A 297 30.41 2.56 -1.53
CA GLU A 297 31.27 1.38 -1.49
C GLU A 297 32.69 1.75 -1.03
#